data_AF-A0A9E4M8X9-F1
#
_entry.id   AF-A0A9E4M8X9-F1
#
_cell.length_a   1.000
_cell.length_b   1.000
_cell.length_c   1.000
_cell.angle_alpha   90.00
_cell.angle_beta   90.00
_cell.angle_gamma   90.00
#
_symmetry.space_group_name_H-M   'P 1'
#
loop_
_entity.id
_entity.type
_entity.pdbx_description
1 polymer ?
#
loop_
_entity_poly.entity_id
_entity_poly.type
_entity_poly.pdbx_seq_one_letter_code
_entity_poly.pdbx_strand_id
1 'polypeptide(L)'
;MTAAVSGWLRLALVLGALAALGVFAGVPVLVVVLALIVIVILHELGHYLTARWAGMKVSEFYVGFGPRLWSVRRGETTYGVKAILAGAYVRILGMNNLERVDPVEEHRTYRSKPYWRRMSVAVAGSAMHFLLAILLLWVLYSAVGYHGFDRPDVMQTPRWQVSRVVPESPAAAMGVLPGDRIIAVEDREVGNFGDQRGAHA
;
A
#
# COMPACT_ATOMS: atom_id res chain seq x y z
N MET A 1 -30.46 -14.86 20.86
CA MET A 1 -30.69 -14.32 19.49
C MET A 1 -30.17 -12.89 19.29
N THR A 2 -29.81 -12.14 20.34
CA THR A 2 -29.38 -10.73 20.26
C THR A 2 -27.94 -10.53 19.76
N ALA A 3 -27.02 -11.45 20.05
CA ALA A 3 -25.61 -11.32 19.67
C ALA A 3 -25.38 -11.39 18.14
N ALA A 4 -26.08 -12.29 17.43
CA ALA A 4 -25.94 -12.44 15.98
C ALA A 4 -26.51 -11.24 15.20
N VAL A 5 -27.65 -10.69 15.66
CA VAL A 5 -28.28 -9.49 15.07
C VAL A 5 -27.34 -8.28 15.19
N SER A 6 -26.62 -8.15 16.31
CA SER A 6 -25.62 -7.08 16.48
C SER A 6 -24.39 -7.22 15.58
N GLY A 7 -23.99 -8.44 15.19
CA GLY A 7 -22.86 -8.68 14.30
C GLY A 7 -23.14 -8.24 12.86
N TRP A 8 -24.29 -8.63 12.32
CA TRP A 8 -24.73 -8.26 10.97
C TRP A 8 -24.98 -6.76 10.83
N LEU A 9 -25.56 -6.13 11.86
CA LEU A 9 -25.74 -4.67 11.87
C LEU A 9 -24.39 -3.95 11.80
N ARG A 10 -23.41 -4.37 12.62
CA ARG A 10 -22.06 -3.77 12.59
C ARG A 10 -21.37 -4.00 11.26
N LEU A 11 -21.51 -5.18 10.65
CA LEU A 11 -20.97 -5.46 9.32
C LEU A 11 -21.61 -4.55 8.27
N ALA A 12 -22.93 -4.42 8.28
CA ALA A 12 -23.66 -3.53 7.37
C ALA A 12 -23.23 -2.07 7.53
N LEU A 13 -22.99 -1.61 8.76
CA LEU A 13 -22.46 -0.26 9.02
C LEU A 13 -21.05 -0.07 8.44
N VAL A 14 -20.16 -1.05 8.61
CA VAL A 14 -18.80 -0.98 8.04
C VAL A 14 -18.84 -0.96 6.51
N LEU A 15 -19.64 -1.83 5.89
CA LEU A 15 -19.79 -1.86 4.43
C LEU A 15 -20.45 -0.58 3.91
N GLY A 16 -21.47 -0.07 4.61
CA GLY A 16 -22.13 1.19 4.30
C GLY A 16 -21.18 2.39 4.39
N ALA A 17 -20.30 2.42 5.39
CA ALA A 17 -19.28 3.46 5.52
C ALA A 17 -18.25 3.42 4.38
N LEU A 18 -17.79 2.23 3.96
CA LEU A 18 -16.89 2.08 2.81
C LEU A 18 -17.57 2.48 1.49
N ALA A 19 -18.84 2.11 1.30
CA ALA A 19 -19.61 2.53 0.14
C ALA A 19 -19.82 4.04 0.11
N ALA A 20 -20.21 4.65 1.23
CA ALA A 20 -20.35 6.10 1.38
C ALA A 20 -19.02 6.81 1.09
N LEU A 21 -17.89 6.29 1.59
CA LEU A 21 -16.57 6.82 1.28
C LEU A 21 -16.31 6.82 -0.24
N GLY A 22 -16.61 5.72 -0.95
CA GLY A 22 -16.48 5.65 -2.39
C GLY A 22 -17.36 6.65 -3.14
N VAL A 23 -18.59 6.87 -2.66
CA VAL A 23 -19.55 7.81 -3.27
C VAL A 23 -19.18 9.27 -3.02
N PHE A 24 -18.80 9.63 -1.79
CA PHE A 24 -18.57 11.01 -1.38
C PHE A 24 -17.12 11.48 -1.55
N ALA A 25 -16.13 10.60 -1.35
CA ALA A 25 -14.71 10.93 -1.50
C ALA A 25 -14.09 10.44 -2.82
N GLY A 26 -14.81 9.58 -3.55
CA GLY A 26 -14.41 9.06 -4.85
C GLY A 26 -13.67 7.72 -4.80
N VAL A 27 -13.65 7.05 -5.95
CA VAL A 27 -13.00 5.74 -6.14
C VAL A 27 -11.52 5.73 -5.75
N PRO A 28 -10.69 6.75 -6.06
CA PRO A 28 -9.27 6.73 -5.69
C PRO A 28 -9.05 6.65 -4.18
N VAL A 29 -9.84 7.39 -3.39
CA VAL A 29 -9.75 7.38 -1.92
C VAL A 29 -10.14 6.01 -1.37
N LEU A 30 -11.21 5.41 -1.88
CA LEU A 30 -11.63 4.07 -1.48
C LEU A 30 -10.53 3.04 -1.76
N VAL A 31 -9.90 3.09 -2.94
CA VAL A 31 -8.80 2.19 -3.31
C VAL A 31 -7.62 2.35 -2.36
N VAL A 32 -7.22 3.58 -2.02
CA VAL A 32 -6.13 3.84 -1.07
C VAL A 32 -6.46 3.27 0.31
N VAL A 33 -7.67 3.50 0.83
CA VAL A 33 -8.09 2.97 2.13
C VAL A 33 -8.06 1.45 2.15
N LEU A 34 -8.59 0.79 1.12
CA LEU A 34 -8.56 -0.66 1.01
C LEU A 34 -7.12 -1.19 0.89
N ALA A 35 -6.26 -0.51 0.13
CA ALA A 35 -4.85 -0.88 0.01
C ALA A 35 -4.14 -0.78 1.36
N LEU A 36 -4.36 0.28 2.14
CA LEU A 36 -3.79 0.43 3.48
C LEU A 36 -4.25 -0.68 4.43
N ILE A 37 -5.54 -1.06 4.39
CA ILE A 37 -6.06 -2.18 5.17
C ILE A 37 -5.31 -3.48 4.80
N VAL A 38 -5.15 -3.77 3.51
CA VAL A 38 -4.44 -4.97 3.04
C VAL A 38 -2.97 -4.95 3.46
N ILE A 39 -2.28 -3.81 3.33
CA ILE A 39 -0.87 -3.64 3.72
C ILE A 39 -0.68 -3.95 5.21
N VAL A 40 -1.54 -3.42 6.08
CA VAL A 40 -1.45 -3.68 7.52
C VAL A 40 -1.76 -5.15 7.85
N ILE A 41 -2.74 -5.76 7.20
CA ILE A 41 -3.00 -7.20 7.36
C ILE A 41 -1.78 -8.03 6.98
N LEU A 42 -1.11 -7.68 5.88
CA LEU A 42 0.11 -8.36 5.45
C LEU A 42 1.27 -8.13 6.44
N HIS A 43 1.43 -6.93 6.97
CA HIS A 43 2.41 -6.63 8.03
C HIS A 43 2.25 -7.58 9.23
N GLU A 44 1.03 -7.68 9.75
CA GLU A 44 0.70 -8.58 10.85
C GLU A 44 0.85 -10.05 10.45
N LEU A 45 0.54 -10.42 9.20
CA LEU A 45 0.81 -11.76 8.67
C LEU A 45 2.30 -12.10 8.72
N GLY A 46 3.19 -11.15 8.46
CA GLY A 46 4.64 -11.32 8.63
C GLY A 46 5.00 -11.74 10.06
N HIS A 47 4.54 -10.98 11.05
CA HIS A 47 4.73 -11.31 12.46
C HIS A 47 4.16 -12.69 12.82
N TYR A 48 2.94 -13.00 12.36
CA TYR A 48 2.27 -14.27 12.59
C TYR A 48 3.07 -15.47 12.06
N LEU A 49 3.48 -15.40 10.79
CA LEU A 49 4.21 -16.49 10.13
C LEU A 49 5.57 -16.73 10.79
N THR A 50 6.32 -15.66 11.07
CA THR A 50 7.62 -15.77 11.71
C THR A 50 7.51 -16.28 13.15
N ALA A 51 6.48 -15.87 13.91
CA ALA A 51 6.25 -16.37 15.26
C ALA A 51 5.94 -17.88 15.27
N ARG A 52 5.08 -18.33 14.35
CA ARG A 52 4.76 -19.76 14.18
C ARG A 52 5.99 -20.57 13.78
N TRP A 53 6.79 -20.06 12.84
CA TRP A 53 8.06 -20.67 12.44
C TRP A 53 9.06 -20.74 13.60
N ALA A 54 9.14 -19.70 14.43
CA ALA A 54 9.99 -19.68 15.62
C ALA A 54 9.52 -20.62 16.74
N GLY A 55 8.38 -21.31 16.55
CA GLY A 55 7.77 -22.21 17.54
C GLY A 55 7.11 -21.47 18.70
N MET A 56 6.70 -20.21 18.48
CA MET A 56 5.93 -19.44 19.43
C MET A 56 4.43 -19.71 19.24
N LYS A 57 3.68 -19.73 20.34
CA LYS A 57 2.22 -19.87 20.30
C LYS A 57 1.58 -18.53 19.99
N VAL A 58 0.75 -18.49 18.96
CA VAL A 58 -0.11 -17.36 18.63
C VAL A 58 -1.53 -17.70 19.03
N SER A 59 -2.15 -16.88 19.89
CA SER A 59 -3.51 -17.13 20.37
C SER A 59 -4.57 -16.42 19.55
N GLU A 60 -4.25 -15.24 18.99
CA GLU A 60 -5.19 -14.41 18.24
C GLU A 60 -4.53 -13.76 17.02
N PHE A 61 -5.30 -13.69 15.93
CA PHE A 61 -5.01 -12.88 14.75
C PHE A 61 -6.30 -12.13 14.39
N TYR A 62 -6.34 -10.82 14.61
CA TYR A 62 -7.54 -10.03 14.32
C TYR A 62 -7.22 -8.87 13.39
N VAL A 63 -8.14 -8.66 12.44
CA VAL A 63 -8.17 -7.46 11.62
C VAL A 63 -9.10 -6.46 12.30
N GLY A 64 -8.59 -5.28 12.57
CA GLY A 64 -9.30 -4.17 13.17
C GLY A 64 -9.35 -4.17 14.70
N PHE A 65 -10.04 -3.16 15.24
CA PHE A 65 -10.22 -2.91 16.66
C PHE A 65 -11.70 -2.79 17.04
N GLY A 66 -11.95 -2.79 18.36
CA GLY A 66 -13.28 -2.60 18.92
C GLY A 66 -14.16 -3.86 18.89
N PRO A 67 -15.48 -3.72 18.65
CA PRO A 67 -16.40 -4.84 18.76
C PRO A 67 -16.16 -5.88 17.65
N ARG A 68 -16.17 -7.15 18.05
CA ARG A 68 -16.03 -8.29 17.14
C ARG A 68 -17.23 -8.34 16.17
N LEU A 69 -16.93 -8.44 14.87
CA LEU A 69 -17.90 -8.75 13.82
C LEU A 69 -18.04 -10.26 13.66
N TRP A 70 -16.91 -10.92 13.50
CA TRP A 70 -16.83 -12.36 13.27
C TRP A 70 -15.51 -12.92 13.78
N SER A 71 -15.50 -14.18 14.20
CA SER A 71 -14.28 -14.91 14.54
C SER A 71 -14.46 -16.40 14.38
N VAL A 72 -13.40 -17.10 13.99
CA VAL A 72 -13.31 -18.55 13.95
C VAL A 72 -12.03 -19.00 14.64
N ARG A 73 -12.11 -20.05 15.46
CA ARG A 73 -10.93 -20.69 16.01
C ARG A 73 -10.49 -21.81 15.08
N ARG A 74 -9.24 -21.77 14.62
CA ARG A 74 -8.62 -22.87 13.86
C ARG A 74 -7.34 -23.30 14.58
N GLY A 75 -7.37 -24.51 15.13
CA GLY A 75 -6.32 -25.02 16.00
C GLY A 75 -6.19 -24.17 17.28
N GLU A 76 -5.01 -23.60 17.49
CA GLU A 76 -4.72 -22.77 18.66
C GLU A 76 -4.94 -21.26 18.45
N THR A 77 -5.08 -20.83 17.19
CA THR A 77 -5.25 -19.41 16.83
C THR A 77 -6.72 -19.09 16.59
N THR A 78 -7.19 -17.99 17.17
CA THR A 78 -8.49 -17.41 16.85
C THR A 78 -8.31 -16.31 15.82
N TYR A 79 -8.89 -16.51 14.63
CA TYR A 79 -8.92 -15.52 13.56
C TYR A 79 -10.22 -14.72 13.63
N GLY A 80 -10.19 -13.44 13.32
CA GLY A 80 -11.43 -12.68 13.24
C GLY A 80 -11.28 -11.27 12.71
N VAL A 81 -12.42 -10.59 12.58
CA VAL A 81 -12.52 -9.22 12.12
C VAL A 81 -13.34 -8.41 13.14
N LYS A 82 -12.89 -7.20 13.44
CA LYS A 82 -13.53 -6.23 14.32
C LYS A 82 -13.98 -5.01 13.52
N ALA A 83 -14.91 -4.24 14.08
CA ALA A 83 -15.63 -3.20 13.33
C ALA A 83 -14.73 -2.05 12.84
N ILE A 84 -13.69 -1.67 13.59
CA ILE A 84 -12.82 -0.55 13.23
C ILE A 84 -11.65 -1.08 12.41
N LEU A 85 -11.67 -0.94 11.10
CA LEU A 85 -10.63 -1.44 10.18
C LEU A 85 -9.33 -0.61 10.16
N ALA A 86 -9.05 0.15 11.22
CA ALA A 86 -7.89 1.04 11.33
C ALA A 86 -6.59 0.32 11.74
N GLY A 87 -6.51 -1.00 11.56
CA GLY A 87 -5.31 -1.78 11.85
C GLY A 87 -5.57 -3.27 11.92
N ALA A 88 -4.61 -4.04 12.45
CA ALA A 88 -4.72 -5.45 12.77
C ALA A 88 -3.75 -5.77 13.92
N TYR A 89 -3.88 -6.93 14.57
CA TYR A 89 -2.92 -7.35 15.58
C TYR A 89 -2.77 -8.88 15.64
N VAL A 90 -1.55 -9.30 15.99
CA VAL A 90 -1.21 -10.68 16.36
C VAL A 90 -0.89 -10.78 17.84
N ARG A 91 -1.60 -11.67 18.56
CA ARG A 91 -1.30 -11.95 19.97
C ARG A 91 -0.38 -13.15 20.10
N ILE A 92 0.89 -12.88 20.37
CA ILE A 92 1.91 -13.90 20.66
C ILE A 92 2.02 -14.06 22.18
N LEU A 93 2.03 -15.30 22.65
CA LEU A 93 2.05 -15.59 24.08
C LEU A 93 3.35 -15.13 24.74
N GLY A 94 3.27 -14.48 25.90
CA GLY A 94 4.43 -14.07 26.70
C GLY A 94 5.28 -12.98 26.07
N MET A 95 4.69 -12.12 25.23
CA MET A 95 5.31 -10.86 24.79
C MET A 95 5.50 -9.88 25.94
N ASN A 96 4.60 -9.91 26.92
CA ASN A 96 4.75 -9.19 28.18
C ASN A 96 5.38 -10.14 29.23
N ASN A 97 6.46 -9.71 29.88
CA ASN A 97 7.12 -10.48 30.94
C ASN A 97 6.19 -10.74 32.14
N LEU A 98 5.18 -9.89 32.36
CA LEU A 98 4.20 -10.02 33.45
C LEU A 98 2.99 -10.89 33.09
N GLU A 99 2.85 -11.31 31.82
CA GLU A 99 1.74 -12.18 31.41
C GLU A 99 1.90 -13.55 32.10
N ARG A 100 0.91 -13.95 32.91
CA ARG A 100 0.89 -15.28 33.49
C ARG A 100 0.57 -16.29 32.39
N VAL A 101 1.51 -17.19 32.14
CA VAL A 101 1.38 -18.28 31.16
C VAL A 101 1.45 -19.60 31.92
N ASP A 102 0.68 -20.58 31.48
CA ASP A 102 0.74 -21.93 32.02
C ASP A 102 2.20 -22.47 31.91
N PRO A 103 2.79 -23.02 32.98
CA PRO A 103 4.15 -23.57 32.94
C PRO A 103 4.41 -24.54 31.77
N VAL A 104 3.38 -25.30 31.36
CA VAL A 104 3.47 -26.23 30.23
C VAL A 104 3.64 -25.50 28.91
N GLU A 105 3.12 -24.28 28.78
CA GLU A 105 3.19 -23.47 27.55
C GLU A 105 4.37 -22.48 27.54
N GLU A 106 5.09 -22.33 28.66
CA GLU A 106 6.18 -21.35 28.79
C GLU A 106 7.25 -21.53 27.71
N HIS A 107 7.57 -22.77 27.33
CA HIS A 107 8.53 -23.09 26.26
C HIS A 107 8.11 -22.58 24.87
N ARG A 108 6.85 -22.16 24.68
CA ARG A 108 6.27 -21.61 23.44
C ARG A 108 6.00 -20.11 23.53
N THR A 109 6.43 -19.44 24.59
CA THR A 109 6.30 -17.99 24.72
C THR A 109 7.34 -17.26 23.88
N TYR A 110 7.09 -15.98 23.60
CA TYR A 110 8.07 -15.09 22.99
C TYR A 110 9.34 -14.98 23.84
N ARG A 111 9.18 -14.78 25.17
CA ARG A 111 10.29 -14.56 26.09
C ARG A 111 11.20 -15.78 26.30
N SER A 112 10.69 -17.00 26.11
CA SER A 112 11.50 -18.23 26.25
C SER A 112 12.36 -18.54 25.03
N LYS A 113 12.15 -17.85 23.89
CA LYS A 113 12.95 -18.08 22.67
C LYS A 113 14.31 -17.35 22.72
N PRO A 114 15.33 -17.89 22.03
CA PRO A 114 16.61 -17.20 21.87
C PRO A 114 16.42 -15.84 21.19
N TYR A 115 17.34 -14.93 21.48
CA TYR A 115 17.26 -13.52 21.07
C TYR A 115 17.04 -13.35 19.55
N TRP A 116 17.73 -14.13 18.72
CA TRP A 116 17.60 -14.02 17.27
C TRP A 116 16.19 -14.33 16.76
N ARG A 117 15.48 -15.31 17.37
CA ARG A 117 14.08 -15.62 17.00
C ARG A 117 13.13 -14.50 17.37
N ARG A 118 13.34 -13.91 18.55
CA ARG A 118 12.60 -12.74 19.02
C ARG A 118 12.82 -11.55 18.08
N MET A 119 14.08 -11.30 17.72
CA MET A 119 14.44 -10.26 16.76
C MET A 119 13.80 -10.50 15.39
N SER A 120 13.86 -11.73 14.85
CA SER A 120 13.22 -12.06 13.58
C SER A 120 11.73 -11.74 13.59
N VAL A 121 11.02 -12.09 14.67
CA VAL A 121 9.60 -11.74 14.81
C VAL A 121 9.41 -10.23 14.86
N ALA A 122 10.22 -9.49 15.63
CA ALA A 122 10.10 -8.04 15.74
C ALA A 122 10.27 -7.29 14.41
N VAL A 123 11.16 -7.78 13.53
CA VAL A 123 11.40 -7.15 12.22
C VAL A 123 10.52 -7.71 11.10
N ALA A 124 9.82 -8.82 11.32
CA ALA A 124 9.07 -9.54 10.29
C ALA A 124 8.01 -8.67 9.58
N GLY A 125 7.31 -7.82 10.33
CA GLY A 125 6.32 -6.92 9.76
C GLY A 125 6.95 -5.91 8.81
N SER A 126 8.08 -5.29 9.18
CA SER A 126 8.81 -4.37 8.30
C SER A 126 9.37 -5.09 7.08
N ALA A 127 9.95 -6.29 7.27
CA ALA A 127 10.43 -7.12 6.16
C ALA A 127 9.31 -7.43 5.16
N MET A 128 8.07 -7.65 5.62
CA MET A 128 6.93 -7.87 4.75
C MET A 128 6.60 -6.66 3.86
N HIS A 129 6.81 -5.43 4.34
CA HIS A 129 6.66 -4.24 3.49
C HIS A 129 7.67 -4.21 2.36
N PHE A 130 8.93 -4.56 2.62
CA PHE A 130 9.95 -4.64 1.57
C PHE A 130 9.61 -5.74 0.55
N LEU A 131 9.17 -6.91 1.02
CA LEU A 131 8.70 -7.99 0.14
C LEU A 131 7.51 -7.55 -0.71
N LEU A 132 6.54 -6.87 -0.10
CA LEU A 132 5.39 -6.33 -0.81
C LEU A 132 5.79 -5.27 -1.83
N ALA A 133 6.72 -4.37 -1.50
CA ALA A 133 7.23 -3.37 -2.43
C ALA A 133 7.91 -4.02 -3.66
N ILE A 134 8.76 -5.03 -3.43
CA ILE A 134 9.39 -5.80 -4.52
C ILE A 134 8.34 -6.50 -5.36
N LEU A 135 7.34 -7.15 -4.73
CA LEU A 135 6.26 -7.84 -5.43
C LEU A 135 5.41 -6.86 -6.26
N LEU A 136 5.00 -5.74 -5.68
CA LEU A 136 4.23 -4.71 -6.38
C LEU A 136 5.01 -4.11 -7.54
N LEU A 137 6.30 -3.86 -7.36
CA LEU A 137 7.18 -3.36 -8.42
C LEU A 137 7.32 -4.39 -9.55
N TRP A 138 7.50 -5.67 -9.20
CA TRP A 138 7.55 -6.75 -10.17
C TRP A 138 6.23 -6.91 -10.93
N VAL A 139 5.09 -6.86 -10.24
CA VAL A 139 3.76 -6.89 -10.87
C VAL A 139 3.57 -5.68 -11.79
N LEU A 140 3.94 -4.48 -11.32
CA LEU A 140 3.87 -3.27 -12.12
C LEU A 140 4.68 -3.42 -13.42
N TYR A 141 5.94 -3.83 -13.33
CA TYR A 141 6.79 -3.96 -14.52
C TYR A 141 6.43 -5.15 -15.41
N SER A 142 5.85 -6.22 -14.90
CA SER A 142 5.45 -7.38 -15.71
C SER A 142 4.08 -7.21 -16.36
N ALA A 143 3.11 -6.60 -15.66
CA ALA A 143 1.74 -6.45 -16.15
C ALA A 143 1.53 -5.17 -16.98
N VAL A 144 2.12 -4.05 -16.53
CA VAL A 144 2.04 -2.77 -17.27
C VAL A 144 3.21 -2.64 -18.24
N GLY A 145 4.29 -3.40 -18.02
CA GLY A 145 5.54 -3.20 -18.74
C GLY A 145 6.31 -1.99 -18.18
N TYR A 146 7.59 -1.89 -18.54
CA TYR A 146 8.19 -0.58 -18.66
C TYR A 146 7.63 0.01 -19.96
N HIS A 147 6.48 0.69 -19.90
CA HIS A 147 6.29 1.77 -20.84
C HIS A 147 7.45 2.70 -20.54
N GLY A 148 8.46 2.74 -21.41
CA GLY A 148 9.33 3.89 -21.46
C GLY A 148 8.47 5.15 -21.56
N PHE A 149 9.09 6.30 -21.69
CA PHE A 149 8.38 7.55 -21.95
C PHE A 149 7.48 7.52 -23.24
N ASP A 150 7.33 6.37 -23.91
CA ASP A 150 6.41 6.03 -24.99
C ASP A 150 4.98 5.65 -24.50
N ARG A 151 4.33 6.48 -23.68
CA ARG A 151 2.86 6.45 -23.61
C ARG A 151 2.29 7.16 -24.82
N PRO A 152 1.45 6.51 -25.66
CA PRO A 152 0.77 7.18 -26.76
C PRO A 152 -0.07 8.37 -26.32
N ASP A 153 -0.78 8.25 -25.20
CA ASP A 153 -1.84 9.21 -24.91
C ASP A 153 -1.45 10.38 -23.99
N VAL A 154 -0.21 10.40 -23.48
CA VAL A 154 0.30 11.53 -22.67
C VAL A 154 1.62 12.10 -23.22
N MET A 155 2.32 11.37 -24.11
CA MET A 155 3.55 11.83 -24.75
C MET A 155 3.62 11.65 -26.28
N GLN A 156 2.65 11.02 -26.98
CA GLN A 156 2.58 11.12 -28.46
C GLN A 156 1.86 12.37 -28.96
N THR A 157 2.16 13.48 -28.32
CA THR A 157 2.45 14.64 -29.14
C THR A 157 3.92 14.98 -28.96
N PRO A 158 4.80 14.58 -29.90
CA PRO A 158 6.02 15.34 -30.19
C PRO A 158 5.59 16.66 -30.86
N ARG A 159 4.63 17.35 -30.25
CA ARG A 159 4.21 18.67 -30.67
C ARG A 159 4.80 19.54 -29.59
N TRP A 160 6.01 20.01 -29.87
CA TRP A 160 6.62 21.13 -29.17
C TRP A 160 5.69 22.33 -29.33
N GLN A 161 4.60 22.31 -28.59
CA GLN A 161 3.58 23.33 -28.63
C GLN A 161 3.95 24.39 -27.64
N VAL A 162 3.95 25.62 -28.12
CA VAL A 162 4.14 26.78 -27.28
C VAL A 162 2.98 26.79 -26.29
N SER A 163 3.27 26.61 -24.99
CA SER A 163 2.22 26.61 -23.96
C SER A 163 1.81 28.02 -23.58
N ARG A 164 2.80 28.93 -23.52
CA ARG A 164 2.63 30.34 -23.17
C ARG A 164 3.71 31.16 -23.85
N VAL A 165 3.32 32.34 -24.30
CA VAL A 165 4.24 33.37 -24.79
C VAL A 165 4.25 34.50 -23.78
N VAL A 166 5.45 34.96 -23.41
CA VAL A 166 5.62 36.10 -22.50
C VAL A 166 5.35 37.40 -23.30
N PRO A 167 4.52 38.33 -22.81
CA PRO A 167 4.32 39.63 -23.46
C PRO A 167 5.65 40.38 -23.65
N GLU A 168 5.77 41.14 -24.74
CA GLU A 168 6.99 41.91 -25.10
C GLU A 168 8.26 41.07 -25.30
N SER A 169 8.15 39.74 -25.41
CA SER A 169 9.30 38.87 -25.70
C SER A 169 9.63 38.83 -27.20
N PRO A 170 10.84 38.42 -27.59
CA PRO A 170 11.18 38.16 -28.99
C PRO A 170 10.22 37.18 -29.67
N ALA A 171 9.74 36.16 -28.93
CA ALA A 171 8.74 35.23 -29.43
C ALA A 171 7.39 35.92 -29.72
N ALA A 172 6.95 36.85 -28.85
CA ALA A 172 5.76 37.66 -29.10
C ALA A 172 5.95 38.60 -30.32
N ALA A 173 7.12 39.21 -30.47
CA ALA A 173 7.45 40.08 -31.61
C ALA A 173 7.47 39.31 -32.95
N MET A 174 7.84 38.03 -32.92
CA MET A 174 7.79 37.13 -34.08
C MET A 174 6.41 36.53 -34.35
N GLY A 175 5.38 36.90 -33.56
CA GLY A 175 4.01 36.44 -33.77
C GLY A 175 3.77 34.99 -33.35
N VAL A 176 4.64 34.42 -32.52
CA VAL A 176 4.44 33.07 -31.97
C VAL A 176 3.21 33.07 -31.07
N LEU A 177 2.36 32.06 -31.22
CA LEU A 177 1.12 31.90 -30.47
C LEU A 177 1.13 30.63 -29.62
N PRO A 178 0.42 30.63 -28.47
CA PRO A 178 0.13 29.40 -27.76
C PRO A 178 -0.55 28.37 -28.69
N GLY A 179 -0.01 27.16 -28.74
CA GLY A 179 -0.43 26.08 -29.63
C GLY A 179 0.44 25.91 -30.89
N ASP A 180 1.31 26.88 -31.21
CA ASP A 180 2.25 26.76 -32.34
C ASP A 180 3.22 25.61 -32.12
N ARG A 181 3.47 24.83 -33.18
CA ARG A 181 4.38 23.69 -33.13
C ARG A 181 5.77 24.05 -33.64
N ILE A 182 6.78 23.89 -32.79
CA ILE A 182 8.19 23.97 -33.18
C ILE A 182 8.56 22.67 -33.89
N ILE A 183 8.98 22.80 -35.15
CA ILE A 183 9.37 21.66 -36.00
C ILE A 183 10.89 21.55 -36.18
N ALA A 184 11.61 22.68 -36.10
CA ALA A 184 13.06 22.74 -36.24
C ALA A 184 13.62 23.98 -35.52
N VAL A 185 14.90 23.91 -35.14
CA VAL A 185 15.70 25.05 -34.64
C VAL A 185 17.01 25.06 -35.42
N GLU A 186 17.33 26.18 -36.07
CA GLU A 186 18.57 26.34 -36.87
C GLU A 186 18.79 25.17 -37.85
N ASP A 187 17.75 24.84 -38.63
CA ASP A 187 17.70 23.77 -39.63
C ASP A 187 17.88 22.34 -39.11
N ARG A 188 17.90 22.14 -37.79
CA ARG A 188 17.85 20.81 -37.16
C ARG A 188 16.45 20.47 -36.72
N GLU A 189 15.94 19.34 -37.18
CA GLU A 189 14.70 18.77 -36.67
C GLU A 189 14.86 18.42 -35.19
N VAL A 190 13.90 18.86 -34.37
CA VAL A 190 13.92 18.62 -32.92
C VAL A 190 12.88 17.57 -32.55
N GLY A 191 13.35 16.37 -32.20
CA GLY A 191 12.49 15.26 -31.79
C GLY A 191 12.21 15.27 -30.29
N ASN A 192 13.18 15.68 -29.47
CA ASN A 192 13.09 15.67 -28.00
C ASN A 192 13.76 16.89 -27.33
N PHE A 193 13.59 17.04 -26.00
CA PHE A 193 14.10 18.19 -25.23
C PHE A 193 15.63 18.25 -25.16
N GLY A 194 16.28 17.09 -25.19
CA GLY A 194 17.73 16.96 -25.12
C GLY A 194 18.41 17.52 -26.36
N ASP A 195 17.77 17.42 -27.52
CA ASP A 195 18.32 17.87 -28.81
C ASP A 195 18.57 19.39 -28.85
N GLN A 196 17.78 20.19 -28.10
CA GLN A 196 17.91 21.65 -28.06
C GLN A 196 19.17 22.12 -27.29
N ARG A 197 19.59 21.38 -26.25
CA ARG A 197 20.78 21.77 -25.46
C ARG A 197 22.09 21.51 -26.20
N GLY A 198 22.07 20.65 -27.22
CA GLY A 198 23.21 20.38 -28.09
C GLY A 198 23.29 21.29 -29.33
N ALA A 199 22.30 22.17 -29.55
CA ALA A 199 22.29 23.07 -30.70
C ALA A 199 23.14 24.34 -30.50
N HIS A 200 23.48 24.68 -29.25
CA HIS A 200 24.31 25.84 -28.90
C HIS A 200 25.78 25.51 -28.58
N ALA A 201 26.24 24.30 -28.91
CA ALA A 201 27.64 23.86 -28.73
C ALA A 201 28.41 23.87 -30.05
#